data_AF-A0A9Q9CES7-F1
#
_entry.id   AF-A0A9Q9CES7-F1
#
_cell.length_a   1.000
_cell.length_b   1.000
_cell.length_c   1.000
_cell.angle_alpha   90.00
_cell.angle_beta   90.00
_cell.angle_gamma   90.00
#
_symmetry.space_group_name_H-M   'P 1'
#
loop_
_entity.id
_entity.type
_entity.pdbx_description
1 polymer ?
#
loop_
_entity_poly.entity_id
_entity_poly.type
_entity_poly.pdbx_seq_one_letter_code
_entity_poly.pdbx_strand_id
1 'polypeptide(L)'
;MVSINSMMMMCLTLIICFGVPLVLFWFVRRRYQASIKSFFVGMIVFIVTTQILEAVVHVYLLKVNQTTSIWLMQPLIYSLYGGLMAGVFEETGRYFSFKWFLKKENRIQDGVSYGIGHGGIEAMLIVGTTYLNNLIFSVLINQGWIENLGLSAELEESVVTQLTQISPIIFGLAGYERLMTIIIQIGLSILVFKGVREQKICYYVLAVFIHAILDVPAALAQVGMFNIYVVEGFITLIAIGFIIFMVKQFKNYHEDLTKVEDIELEKYKQAGY
;
A
#
# COMPACT_ATOMS: atom_id res chain seq x y z
N MET A 1 -12.52 -5.86 -28.38
CA MET A 1 -11.54 -4.76 -28.27
C MET A 1 -11.67 -4.12 -26.90
N VAL A 2 -10.55 -3.76 -26.29
CA VAL A 2 -10.52 -2.99 -25.05
C VAL A 2 -10.84 -1.53 -25.37
N SER A 3 -11.78 -0.94 -24.62
CA SER A 3 -12.22 0.43 -24.88
C SER A 3 -11.13 1.46 -24.54
N ILE A 4 -11.12 2.58 -25.27
CA ILE A 4 -10.23 3.72 -24.98
C ILE A 4 -10.44 4.21 -23.55
N ASN A 5 -11.69 4.24 -23.08
CA ASN A 5 -12.02 4.65 -21.71
C ASN A 5 -11.38 3.73 -20.66
N SER A 6 -11.41 2.41 -20.88
CA SER A 6 -10.74 1.44 -19.99
C SER A 6 -9.24 1.71 -19.94
N MET A 7 -8.60 1.89 -21.10
CA MET A 7 -7.17 2.17 -21.17
C MET A 7 -6.80 3.51 -20.51
N MET A 8 -7.61 4.56 -20.69
CA MET A 8 -7.41 5.85 -20.01
C MET A 8 -7.47 5.72 -18.48
N MET A 9 -8.44 4.95 -17.96
CA MET A 9 -8.56 4.70 -16.53
C MET A 9 -7.39 3.86 -15.99
N MET A 10 -6.90 2.88 -16.77
CA MET A 10 -5.70 2.14 -16.39
C MET A 10 -4.45 3.03 -16.34
N CYS A 11 -4.28 3.93 -17.32
CA CYS A 11 -3.20 4.92 -17.30
C CYS A 11 -3.29 5.84 -16.08
N LEU A 12 -4.50 6.30 -15.73
CA LEU A 12 -4.72 7.13 -14.54
C LEU A 12 -4.29 6.38 -13.26
N THR A 13 -4.71 5.11 -13.12
CA THR A 13 -4.33 4.27 -11.99
C THR A 13 -2.82 4.07 -11.90
N LEU A 14 -2.13 3.86 -13.03
CA LEU A 14 -0.66 3.81 -13.05
C LEU A 14 -0.01 5.12 -12.58
N ILE A 15 -0.49 6.25 -13.09
CA ILE A 15 0.04 7.57 -12.69
C ILE A 15 -0.16 7.77 -11.19
N ILE A 16 -1.28 7.32 -10.62
CA ILE A 16 -1.52 7.37 -9.19
C ILE A 16 -0.50 6.49 -8.45
N CYS A 17 -0.40 5.20 -8.80
CA CYS A 17 0.47 4.24 -8.09
C CYS A 17 1.94 4.66 -8.09
N PHE A 18 2.46 5.17 -9.21
CA PHE A 18 3.86 5.57 -9.32
C PHE A 18 4.11 7.03 -8.95
N GLY A 19 3.23 7.94 -9.40
CA GLY A 19 3.44 9.38 -9.27
C GLY A 19 3.19 9.89 -7.86
N VAL A 20 2.11 9.46 -7.22
CA VAL A 20 1.69 10.02 -5.91
C VAL A 20 2.75 9.78 -4.82
N PRO A 21 3.28 8.57 -4.62
CA PRO A 21 4.29 8.36 -3.58
C PRO A 21 5.57 9.18 -3.81
N LEU A 22 6.02 9.29 -5.05
CA LEU A 22 7.23 10.04 -5.40
C LEU A 22 7.06 11.55 -5.19
N VAL A 23 5.93 12.10 -5.64
CA VAL A 23 5.60 13.53 -5.47
C VAL A 23 5.41 13.86 -3.99
N LEU A 24 4.70 13.01 -3.23
CA LEU A 24 4.52 13.19 -1.79
C LEU A 24 5.85 13.15 -1.06
N PHE A 25 6.71 12.16 -1.32
CA PHE A 25 8.02 12.07 -0.70
C PHE A 25 8.87 13.30 -1.02
N TRP A 26 8.94 13.69 -2.30
CA TRP A 26 9.66 14.89 -2.72
C TRP A 26 9.18 16.15 -2.00
N PHE A 27 7.85 16.33 -1.90
CA PHE A 27 7.25 17.47 -1.23
C PHE A 27 7.59 17.50 0.26
N VAL A 28 7.37 16.39 0.99
CA VAL A 28 7.63 16.32 2.44
C VAL A 28 9.14 16.45 2.72
N ARG A 29 10.00 15.86 1.88
CA ARG A 29 11.46 16.02 1.97
C ARG A 29 11.86 17.48 1.80
N ARG A 30 11.36 18.15 0.76
CA ARG A 30 11.69 19.55 0.46
C ARG A 30 11.21 20.50 1.54
N ARG A 31 10.02 20.23 2.12
CA ARG A 31 9.36 21.12 3.08
C ARG A 31 9.77 20.92 4.54
N TYR A 32 10.05 19.67 4.94
CA TYR A 32 10.26 19.27 6.35
C TYR A 32 11.53 18.45 6.59
N GLN A 33 12.36 18.24 5.56
CA GLN A 33 13.58 17.43 5.65
C GLN A 33 13.33 16.03 6.23
N ALA A 34 12.23 15.42 5.81
CA ALA A 34 11.89 14.04 6.16
C ALA A 34 12.99 13.07 5.71
N SER A 35 13.28 12.06 6.53
CA SER A 35 14.45 11.22 6.29
C SER A 35 14.31 10.34 5.03
N ILE A 36 15.34 10.40 4.18
CA ILE A 36 15.48 9.54 3.00
C ILE A 36 15.64 8.08 3.43
N LYS A 37 16.38 7.85 4.52
CA LYS A 37 16.56 6.51 5.08
C LYS A 37 15.22 5.91 5.51
N SER A 38 14.38 6.66 6.20
CA SER A 38 13.05 6.18 6.61
C SER A 38 12.19 5.76 5.42
N PHE A 39 12.22 6.52 4.31
CA PHE A 39 11.51 6.19 3.08
C PHE A 39 11.94 4.83 2.51
N PHE A 40 13.25 4.64 2.29
CA PHE A 40 13.75 3.37 1.74
C PHE A 40 13.60 2.20 2.72
N VAL A 41 13.73 2.42 4.03
CA VAL A 41 13.46 1.37 5.02
C VAL A 41 11.98 0.95 4.96
N GLY A 42 11.04 1.88 4.79
CA GLY A 42 9.62 1.56 4.57
C GLY A 42 9.42 0.68 3.33
N MET A 43 10.07 1.01 2.22
CA MET A 43 9.98 0.21 0.99
C MET A 43 10.53 -1.20 1.18
N ILE A 44 11.74 -1.32 1.74
CA ILE A 44 12.43 -2.60 1.93
C ILE A 44 11.65 -3.48 2.90
N VAL A 45 11.12 -2.90 3.98
CA VAL A 45 10.41 -3.67 4.99
C VAL A 45 9.12 -4.25 4.44
N PHE A 46 8.32 -3.50 3.69
CA PHE A 46 7.17 -4.05 2.98
C PHE A 46 7.56 -5.28 2.14
N ILE A 47 8.57 -5.13 1.26
CA ILE A 47 9.03 -6.23 0.40
C ILE A 47 9.43 -7.46 1.24
N VAL A 48 10.22 -7.27 2.29
CA VAL A 48 10.71 -8.38 3.12
C VAL A 48 9.56 -9.03 3.89
N THR A 49 8.70 -8.25 4.54
CA THR A 49 7.67 -8.83 5.42
C THR A 49 6.50 -9.42 4.64
N THR A 50 6.02 -8.76 3.59
CA THR A 50 4.84 -9.24 2.83
C THR A 50 5.24 -10.13 1.66
N GLN A 51 6.10 -9.62 0.76
CA GLN A 51 6.41 -10.33 -0.49
C GLN A 51 7.29 -11.57 -0.28
N ILE A 52 8.01 -11.65 0.86
CA ILE A 52 8.85 -12.80 1.19
C ILE A 52 8.29 -13.58 2.38
N LEU A 53 8.29 -13.00 3.58
CA LEU A 53 8.01 -13.76 4.81
C LEU A 53 6.55 -14.23 4.88
N GLU A 54 5.59 -13.33 4.66
CA GLU A 54 4.17 -13.66 4.63
C GLU A 54 3.85 -14.62 3.48
N ALA A 55 4.39 -14.37 2.29
CA ALA A 55 4.23 -15.25 1.13
C ALA A 55 4.67 -16.70 1.41
N VAL A 56 5.79 -16.90 2.12
CA VAL A 56 6.23 -18.24 2.53
C VAL A 56 5.21 -18.92 3.46
N VAL A 57 4.64 -18.18 4.41
CA VAL A 57 3.60 -18.71 5.30
C VAL A 57 2.33 -19.05 4.52
N HIS A 58 1.92 -18.19 3.58
CA HIS A 58 0.80 -18.46 2.68
C HIS A 58 1.02 -19.72 1.84
N VAL A 59 2.20 -19.91 1.25
CA VAL A 59 2.51 -21.12 0.49
C VAL A 59 2.36 -22.37 1.38
N TYR A 60 2.90 -22.32 2.59
CA TYR A 60 2.79 -23.45 3.50
C TYR A 60 1.33 -23.75 3.90
N LEU A 61 0.60 -22.75 4.40
CA LEU A 61 -0.74 -22.95 4.97
C LEU A 61 -1.83 -23.16 3.91
N LEU A 62 -1.71 -22.54 2.74
CA LEU A 62 -2.75 -22.56 1.71
C LEU A 62 -2.50 -23.60 0.62
N LYS A 63 -1.26 -24.09 0.45
CA LYS A 63 -0.90 -25.04 -0.63
C LYS A 63 -0.25 -26.33 -0.13
N VAL A 64 0.75 -26.24 0.75
CA VAL A 64 1.53 -27.42 1.17
C VAL A 64 0.80 -28.25 2.22
N ASN A 65 0.23 -27.61 3.24
CA ASN A 65 -0.50 -28.28 4.29
C ASN A 65 -1.97 -28.50 3.87
N GLN A 66 -2.26 -29.72 3.44
CA GLN A 66 -3.58 -30.11 2.94
C GLN A 66 -4.67 -29.88 4.00
N THR A 67 -4.40 -30.20 5.26
CA THR A 67 -5.35 -30.01 6.37
C THR A 67 -5.77 -28.55 6.53
N THR A 68 -4.81 -27.61 6.47
CA THR A 68 -5.12 -26.19 6.62
C THR A 68 -5.74 -25.59 5.35
N SER A 69 -5.27 -26.02 4.17
CA SER A 69 -5.75 -25.51 2.89
C SER A 69 -7.26 -25.70 2.68
N ILE A 70 -7.83 -26.82 3.14
CA ILE A 70 -9.25 -27.17 2.93
C ILE A 70 -10.18 -26.12 3.53
N TRP A 71 -9.90 -25.66 4.76
CA TRP A 71 -10.78 -24.71 5.45
C TRP A 71 -10.34 -23.26 5.28
N LEU A 72 -9.04 -22.98 5.14
CA LEU A 72 -8.55 -21.61 4.92
C LEU A 72 -8.92 -21.04 3.56
N MET A 73 -9.17 -21.87 2.55
CA MET A 73 -9.55 -21.40 1.20
C MET A 73 -11.05 -21.07 1.06
N GLN A 74 -11.85 -21.22 2.12
CA GLN A 74 -13.23 -20.72 2.11
C GLN A 74 -13.23 -19.19 2.10
N PRO A 75 -14.01 -18.50 1.25
CA PRO A 75 -13.86 -17.06 1.01
C PRO A 75 -13.82 -16.18 2.26
N LEU A 76 -14.73 -16.42 3.22
CA LEU A 76 -14.78 -15.67 4.47
C LEU A 76 -13.57 -15.94 5.36
N ILE A 77 -13.21 -17.22 5.52
CA ILE A 77 -12.06 -17.62 6.35
C ILE A 77 -10.76 -17.12 5.73
N TYR A 78 -10.63 -17.26 4.41
CA TYR A 78 -9.50 -16.75 3.64
C TYR A 78 -9.33 -15.25 3.84
N SER A 79 -10.42 -14.47 3.75
CA SER A 79 -10.38 -13.02 3.91
C SER A 79 -9.97 -12.63 5.33
N LEU A 80 -10.52 -13.31 6.35
CA LEU A 80 -10.17 -13.09 7.76
C LEU A 80 -8.71 -13.43 8.05
N TYR A 81 -8.25 -14.59 7.56
CA TYR A 81 -6.88 -15.03 7.70
C TYR A 81 -5.93 -14.08 6.96
N GLY A 82 -6.20 -13.79 5.70
CA GLY A 82 -5.38 -12.92 4.85
C GLY A 82 -5.23 -11.52 5.44
N GLY A 83 -6.34 -10.88 5.80
CA GLY A 83 -6.29 -9.55 6.43
C GLY A 83 -5.55 -9.56 7.77
N LEU A 84 -5.74 -10.58 8.60
CA LEU A 84 -4.99 -10.69 9.86
C LEU A 84 -3.49 -10.90 9.61
N MET A 85 -3.14 -11.72 8.62
CA MET A 85 -1.74 -11.96 8.24
C MET A 85 -1.08 -10.69 7.73
N ALA A 86 -1.73 -9.96 6.81
CA ALA A 86 -1.23 -8.68 6.31
C ALA A 86 -1.00 -7.70 7.47
N GLY A 87 -2.01 -7.53 8.35
CA GLY A 87 -1.89 -6.69 9.53
C GLY A 87 -0.78 -7.13 10.48
N VAL A 88 -0.57 -8.43 10.72
CA VAL A 88 0.51 -8.90 11.59
C VAL A 88 1.88 -8.66 10.95
N PHE A 89 2.08 -9.05 9.70
CA PHE A 89 3.39 -8.98 9.03
C PHE A 89 3.81 -7.53 8.77
N GLU A 90 2.92 -6.72 8.23
CA GLU A 90 3.22 -5.32 7.92
C GLU A 90 3.48 -4.49 9.18
N GLU A 91 2.59 -4.56 10.16
CA GLU A 91 2.73 -3.75 11.37
C GLU A 91 3.88 -4.22 12.26
N THR A 92 4.19 -5.52 12.25
CA THR A 92 5.38 -6.04 12.94
C THR A 92 6.64 -5.51 12.27
N GLY A 93 6.75 -5.58 10.94
CA GLY A 93 7.86 -4.99 10.20
C GLY A 93 8.07 -3.52 10.54
N ARG A 94 6.98 -2.75 10.55
CA ARG A 94 6.96 -1.33 10.91
C ARG A 94 7.38 -1.06 12.34
N TYR A 95 6.88 -1.83 13.31
CA TYR A 95 7.27 -1.70 14.71
C TYR A 95 8.76 -1.96 14.91
N PHE A 96 9.30 -3.03 14.31
CA PHE A 96 10.72 -3.37 14.36
C PHE A 96 11.58 -2.28 13.70
N SER A 97 11.09 -1.71 12.59
CA SER A 97 11.75 -0.62 11.88
C SER A 97 11.94 0.60 12.77
N PHE A 98 10.86 1.11 13.36
CA PHE A 98 10.93 2.27 14.26
C PHE A 98 11.70 1.97 15.54
N LYS A 99 11.61 0.76 16.07
CA LYS A 99 12.29 0.40 17.32
C LYS A 99 13.81 0.25 17.17
N TRP A 100 14.29 -0.25 16.03
CA TRP A 100 15.70 -0.63 15.88
C TRP A 100 16.42 -0.02 14.67
N PHE A 101 15.84 -0.11 13.47
CA PHE A 101 16.50 0.39 12.25
C PHE A 101 16.48 1.91 12.15
N LEU A 102 15.41 2.52 12.66
CA LEU A 102 15.12 3.94 12.61
C LEU A 102 15.17 4.62 13.98
N LYS A 103 15.93 4.05 14.92
CA LYS A 103 16.06 4.58 16.28
C LYS A 103 16.58 6.02 16.37
N LYS A 104 17.28 6.51 15.33
CA LYS A 104 17.80 7.88 15.27
C LYS A 104 16.83 8.85 14.57
N GLU A 105 15.92 8.30 13.78
CA GLU A 105 14.93 8.99 12.94
C GLU A 105 13.62 9.13 13.73
N ASN A 106 13.67 9.94 14.78
CA ASN A 106 12.63 10.03 15.82
C ASN A 106 11.69 11.22 15.68
N ARG A 107 11.61 11.84 14.49
CA ARG A 107 10.74 12.98 14.19
C ARG A 107 9.49 12.51 13.46
N ILE A 108 8.37 13.19 13.66
CA ILE A 108 7.10 12.78 13.04
C ILE A 108 7.17 12.71 11.50
N GLN A 109 7.89 13.63 10.86
CA GLN A 109 8.07 13.61 9.40
C GLN A 109 8.90 12.41 8.92
N ASP A 110 9.71 11.79 9.78
CA ASP A 110 10.43 10.55 9.45
C ASP A 110 9.46 9.35 9.46
N GLY A 111 8.49 9.34 10.38
CA GLY A 111 7.37 8.40 10.36
C GLY A 111 6.46 8.56 9.14
N VAL A 112 6.22 9.81 8.70
CA VAL A 112 5.52 10.09 7.42
C VAL A 112 6.33 9.55 6.25
N SER A 113 7.63 9.83 6.21
CA SER A 113 8.55 9.36 5.16
C SER A 113 8.50 7.84 5.02
N TYR A 114 8.56 7.13 6.15
CA TYR A 114 8.42 5.67 6.19
C TYR A 114 7.10 5.21 5.57
N GLY A 115 5.98 5.81 5.98
CA GLY A 115 4.67 5.44 5.45
C GLY A 115 4.49 5.71 3.97
N ILE A 116 5.07 6.81 3.44
CA ILE A 116 5.08 7.08 2.00
C ILE A 116 5.89 6.01 1.26
N GLY A 117 7.04 5.60 1.80
CA GLY A 117 7.85 4.53 1.21
C GLY A 117 7.14 3.19 1.22
N HIS A 118 6.57 2.80 2.36
CA HIS A 118 5.84 1.55 2.56
C HIS A 118 4.58 1.46 1.68
N GLY A 119 3.64 2.39 1.85
CA GLY A 119 2.41 2.40 1.05
C GLY A 119 2.66 2.69 -0.43
N GLY A 120 3.74 3.40 -0.74
CA GLY A 120 4.16 3.67 -2.11
C GLY A 120 4.66 2.43 -2.84
N ILE A 121 5.56 1.65 -2.23
CA ILE A 121 6.04 0.42 -2.86
C ILE A 121 4.92 -0.62 -2.98
N GLU A 122 4.01 -0.68 -2.02
CA GLU A 122 2.82 -1.54 -2.09
C GLU A 122 1.95 -1.14 -3.30
N ALA A 123 1.63 0.15 -3.44
CA ALA A 123 0.85 0.63 -4.58
C ALA A 123 1.54 0.33 -5.93
N MET A 124 2.86 0.53 -6.01
CA MET A 124 3.64 0.24 -7.23
C MET A 124 3.69 -1.26 -7.56
N LEU A 125 3.99 -2.11 -6.57
CA LEU A 125 4.19 -3.55 -6.79
C LEU A 125 2.88 -4.30 -7.00
N ILE A 126 1.83 -3.99 -6.23
CA ILE A 126 0.58 -4.76 -6.26
C ILE A 126 -0.32 -4.26 -7.39
N VAL A 127 -0.67 -2.98 -7.39
CA VAL A 127 -1.61 -2.42 -8.38
C VAL A 127 -0.87 -1.87 -9.59
N GLY A 128 0.25 -1.17 -9.40
CA GLY A 128 1.02 -0.57 -10.49
C GLY A 128 1.47 -1.59 -11.54
N THR A 129 2.13 -2.68 -11.13
CA THR A 129 2.56 -3.72 -12.08
C THR A 129 1.38 -4.41 -12.78
N THR A 130 0.29 -4.69 -12.04
CA THR A 130 -0.94 -5.26 -12.60
C THR A 130 -1.50 -4.39 -13.72
N TYR A 131 -1.59 -3.08 -13.48
CA TYR A 131 -2.16 -2.15 -14.46
C TYR A 131 -1.22 -1.86 -15.64
N LEU A 132 0.10 -1.96 -15.44
CA LEU A 132 1.07 -1.94 -16.53
C LEU A 132 0.86 -3.14 -17.46
N ASN A 133 0.72 -4.34 -16.87
CA ASN A 133 0.44 -5.56 -17.63
C ASN A 133 -0.91 -5.47 -18.35
N ASN A 134 -1.95 -4.96 -17.69
CA ASN A 134 -3.27 -4.78 -18.31
C ASN A 134 -3.22 -3.85 -19.53
N LEU A 135 -2.43 -2.78 -19.49
CA LEU A 135 -2.24 -1.90 -20.65
C LEU A 135 -1.50 -2.60 -21.80
N ILE A 136 -0.44 -3.36 -21.49
CA ILE A 136 0.29 -4.15 -22.49
C ILE A 136 -0.67 -5.14 -23.16
N PHE A 137 -1.43 -5.91 -22.38
CA PHE A 137 -2.44 -6.84 -22.91
C PHE A 137 -3.55 -6.12 -23.69
N SER A 138 -3.99 -4.94 -23.24
CA SER A 138 -5.01 -4.16 -23.96
C SER A 138 -4.54 -3.75 -25.36
N VAL A 139 -3.27 -3.36 -25.50
CA VAL A 139 -2.66 -3.06 -26.81
C VAL A 139 -2.59 -4.32 -27.67
N LEU A 140 -2.12 -5.45 -27.10
CA LEU A 140 -2.01 -6.71 -27.84
C LEU A 140 -3.38 -7.24 -28.30
N ILE A 141 -4.41 -7.16 -27.46
CA ILE A 141 -5.80 -7.53 -27.82
C ILE A 141 -6.30 -6.66 -28.97
N ASN A 142 -6.11 -5.34 -28.87
CA ASN A 142 -6.58 -4.41 -29.90
C ASN A 142 -5.84 -4.55 -31.23
N GLN A 143 -4.60 -5.07 -31.21
CA GLN A 143 -3.80 -5.36 -32.41
C GLN A 143 -3.99 -6.79 -32.93
N GLY A 144 -4.74 -7.66 -32.22
CA GLY A 144 -4.90 -9.07 -32.59
C GLY A 144 -3.63 -9.91 -32.38
N TRP A 145 -2.75 -9.51 -31.46
CA TRP A 145 -1.45 -10.15 -31.20
C TRP A 145 -1.46 -11.07 -29.98
N ILE A 146 -2.59 -11.19 -29.27
CA ILE A 146 -2.65 -11.99 -28.04
C ILE A 146 -2.41 -13.48 -28.29
N GLU A 147 -2.89 -14.00 -29.43
CA GLU A 147 -2.68 -15.39 -29.87
C GLU A 147 -1.19 -15.75 -30.04
N ASN A 148 -0.34 -14.75 -30.33
CA ASN A 148 1.10 -14.95 -30.52
C ASN A 148 1.87 -15.17 -29.20
N LEU A 149 1.24 -14.97 -28.04
CA LEU A 149 1.87 -15.16 -26.74
C LEU A 149 1.94 -16.63 -26.30
N GLY A 150 1.23 -17.53 -26.99
CA GLY A 150 1.20 -18.95 -26.63
C GLY A 150 0.58 -19.24 -25.27
N LEU A 151 -0.39 -18.42 -24.84
CA LEU A 151 -1.16 -18.67 -23.62
C LEU A 151 -2.06 -19.89 -23.78
N SER A 152 -2.48 -20.51 -22.68
CA SER A 152 -3.57 -21.47 -22.73
C SER A 152 -4.87 -20.77 -23.12
N ALA A 153 -5.77 -21.46 -23.84
CA ALA A 153 -7.05 -20.89 -24.26
C ALA A 153 -7.86 -20.34 -23.08
N GLU A 154 -7.84 -21.03 -21.94
CA GLU A 154 -8.52 -20.60 -20.71
C GLU A 154 -7.94 -19.28 -20.15
N LEU A 155 -6.62 -19.14 -20.13
CA LEU A 155 -5.98 -17.92 -19.63
C LEU A 155 -6.20 -16.75 -20.59
N GLU A 156 -6.12 -17.00 -21.91
CA GLU A 156 -6.41 -16.00 -22.93
C GLU A 156 -7.84 -15.48 -22.80
N GLU A 157 -8.83 -16.38 -22.73
CA GLU A 157 -10.24 -16.02 -22.57
C GLU A 157 -10.47 -15.20 -21.29
N SER A 158 -9.84 -15.60 -20.18
CA SER A 158 -9.91 -14.90 -18.90
C SER A 158 -9.38 -13.47 -19.01
N VAL A 159 -8.19 -13.27 -19.60
CA VAL A 159 -7.58 -11.95 -19.80
C VAL A 159 -8.42 -11.09 -20.75
N VAL A 160 -8.87 -11.65 -21.88
CA VAL A 160 -9.71 -10.93 -22.85
C VAL A 160 -11.02 -10.50 -22.21
N THR A 161 -11.68 -11.39 -21.48
CA THR A 161 -12.95 -11.08 -20.81
C THR A 161 -12.75 -10.00 -19.76
N GLN A 162 -11.72 -10.12 -18.92
CA GLN A 162 -11.43 -9.14 -17.87
C GLN A 162 -11.19 -7.73 -18.45
N LEU A 163 -10.46 -7.62 -19.56
CA LEU A 163 -10.10 -6.31 -20.13
C LEU A 163 -11.18 -5.72 -21.05
N THR A 164 -12.05 -6.55 -21.63
CA THR A 164 -13.08 -6.10 -22.58
C THR A 164 -14.47 -5.91 -21.97
N GLN A 165 -14.81 -6.67 -20.92
CA GLN A 165 -16.16 -6.68 -20.33
C GLN A 165 -16.27 -5.90 -19.02
N ILE A 166 -15.17 -5.68 -18.30
CA ILE A 166 -15.19 -4.88 -17.08
C ILE A 166 -15.42 -3.41 -17.40
N SER A 167 -16.33 -2.79 -16.65
CA SER A 167 -16.63 -1.37 -16.78
C SER A 167 -15.37 -0.51 -16.58
N PRO A 168 -15.10 0.49 -17.45
CA PRO A 168 -13.96 1.38 -17.33
C PRO A 168 -13.75 1.99 -15.94
N ILE A 169 -14.86 2.28 -15.23
CA ILE A 169 -14.80 2.90 -13.91
C ILE A 169 -14.10 2.03 -12.86
N ILE A 170 -14.19 0.70 -12.98
CA ILE A 170 -13.56 -0.24 -12.03
C ILE A 170 -12.02 -0.13 -12.13
N PHE A 171 -11.49 0.10 -13.33
CA PHE A 171 -10.06 0.34 -13.51
C PHE A 171 -9.60 1.62 -12.80
N GLY A 172 -10.40 2.68 -12.84
CA GLY A 172 -10.12 3.93 -12.14
C GLY A 172 -10.33 3.82 -10.64
N LEU A 173 -11.27 2.97 -10.20
CA LEU A 173 -11.57 2.74 -8.79
C LEU A 173 -10.40 2.11 -8.05
N ALA A 174 -9.63 1.22 -8.69
CA ALA A 174 -8.39 0.71 -8.11
C ALA A 174 -7.35 1.82 -7.85
N GLY A 175 -7.24 2.81 -8.74
CA GLY A 175 -6.40 3.98 -8.52
C GLY A 175 -6.90 4.81 -7.34
N TYR A 176 -8.21 5.01 -7.26
CA TYR A 176 -8.83 5.69 -6.12
C TYR A 176 -8.55 4.98 -4.79
N GLU A 177 -8.75 3.67 -4.74
CA GLU A 177 -8.46 2.83 -3.58
C GLU A 177 -6.99 3.03 -3.14
N ARG A 178 -6.04 3.01 -4.08
CA ARG A 178 -4.61 3.23 -3.80
C ARG A 178 -4.31 4.60 -3.20
N LEU A 179 -5.03 5.66 -3.59
CA LEU A 179 -4.89 6.96 -2.92
C LEU A 179 -5.29 6.87 -1.45
N MET A 180 -6.41 6.20 -1.17
CA MET A 180 -6.92 6.04 0.19
C MET A 180 -6.00 5.15 1.03
N THR A 181 -5.50 4.05 0.47
CA THR A 181 -4.58 3.16 1.20
C THR A 181 -3.22 3.79 1.45
N ILE A 182 -2.68 4.63 0.55
CA ILE A 182 -1.47 5.42 0.84
C ILE A 182 -1.69 6.34 2.06
N ILE A 183 -2.82 7.03 2.14
CA ILE A 183 -3.17 7.88 3.29
C ILE A 183 -3.21 7.04 4.57
N ILE A 184 -3.83 5.87 4.51
CA ILE A 184 -3.95 4.95 5.63
C ILE A 184 -2.58 4.39 6.05
N GLN A 185 -1.75 3.95 5.12
CA GLN A 185 -0.41 3.41 5.40
C GLN A 185 0.50 4.47 6.05
N ILE A 186 0.38 5.75 5.67
CA ILE A 186 1.04 6.86 6.36
C ILE A 186 0.47 7.04 7.77
N GLY A 187 -0.85 6.96 7.92
CA GLY A 187 -1.53 7.03 9.20
C GLY A 187 -1.12 5.92 10.18
N LEU A 188 -1.10 4.67 9.73
CA LEU A 188 -0.62 3.49 10.47
C LEU A 188 0.86 3.64 10.83
N SER A 189 1.67 4.18 9.91
CA SER A 189 3.08 4.52 10.18
C SER A 189 3.23 5.50 11.33
N ILE A 190 2.44 6.57 11.37
CA ILE A 190 2.43 7.51 12.50
C ILE A 190 1.92 6.85 13.79
N LEU A 191 0.90 5.98 13.70
CA LEU A 191 0.33 5.28 14.85
C LEU A 191 1.36 4.35 15.53
N VAL A 192 2.06 3.53 14.74
CA VAL A 192 3.11 2.63 15.25
C VAL A 192 4.33 3.43 15.72
N PHE A 193 4.74 4.45 14.98
CA PHE A 193 5.80 5.38 15.40
C PHE A 193 5.51 5.97 16.78
N LYS A 194 4.28 6.44 17.00
CA LYS A 194 3.81 6.94 18.30
C LYS A 194 3.91 5.86 19.38
N GLY A 195 3.51 4.63 19.06
CA GLY A 195 3.63 3.50 19.98
C GLY A 195 5.06 3.19 20.42
N VAL A 196 6.00 3.22 19.49
CA VAL A 196 7.42 3.04 19.80
C VAL A 196 7.95 4.20 20.63
N ARG A 197 7.65 5.44 20.24
CA ARG A 197 8.16 6.64 20.92
C ARG A 197 7.60 6.81 22.33
N GLU A 198 6.31 6.55 22.53
CA GLU A 198 5.66 6.63 23.84
C GLU A 198 5.83 5.33 24.67
N GLN A 199 6.51 4.31 24.13
CA GLN A 199 6.67 2.99 24.75
C GLN A 199 5.33 2.32 25.09
N LYS A 200 4.31 2.53 24.25
CA LYS A 200 2.95 2.00 24.41
C LYS A 200 2.62 1.03 23.28
N ILE A 201 2.77 -0.26 23.59
CA ILE A 201 2.52 -1.35 22.63
C ILE A 201 1.07 -1.41 22.12
N CYS A 202 0.12 -0.83 22.85
CA CYS A 202 -1.29 -0.81 22.47
C CYS A 202 -1.53 -0.15 21.11
N TYR A 203 -0.73 0.84 20.71
CA TYR A 203 -0.86 1.47 19.39
C TYR A 203 -0.41 0.55 18.25
N TYR A 204 0.59 -0.30 18.48
CA TYR A 204 0.96 -1.35 17.52
C TYR A 204 -0.16 -2.39 17.38
N VAL A 205 -0.69 -2.88 18.51
CA VAL A 205 -1.80 -3.84 18.49
C VAL A 205 -3.03 -3.25 17.78
N LEU A 206 -3.32 -1.98 18.04
CA LEU A 206 -4.39 -1.26 17.35
C LEU A 206 -4.13 -1.15 15.84
N ALA A 207 -2.90 -0.90 15.42
CA ALA A 207 -2.54 -0.85 14.01
C ALA A 207 -2.80 -2.20 13.32
N VAL A 208 -2.40 -3.32 13.95
CA VAL A 208 -2.66 -4.69 13.41
C VAL A 208 -4.14 -4.91 13.17
N PHE A 209 -5.00 -4.54 14.13
CA PHE A 209 -6.44 -4.73 13.98
C PHE A 209 -7.06 -3.79 12.94
N ILE A 210 -6.65 -2.52 12.90
CA ILE A 210 -7.16 -1.58 11.89
C ILE A 210 -6.80 -2.07 10.49
N HIS A 211 -5.56 -2.52 10.29
CA HIS A 211 -5.09 -3.06 9.02
C HIS A 211 -5.92 -4.29 8.60
N ALA A 212 -6.07 -5.27 9.49
CA ALA A 212 -6.85 -6.46 9.20
C ALA A 212 -8.32 -6.15 8.87
N ILE A 213 -8.93 -5.19 9.56
CA ILE A 213 -10.32 -4.76 9.33
C ILE A 213 -10.47 -4.08 7.95
N LEU A 214 -9.43 -3.44 7.42
CA LEU A 214 -9.47 -2.82 6.09
C LEU A 214 -9.41 -3.86 4.97
N ASP A 215 -8.57 -4.87 5.14
CA ASP A 215 -8.31 -5.87 4.08
C ASP A 215 -9.44 -6.89 3.94
N VAL A 216 -10.14 -7.22 5.03
CA VAL A 216 -11.20 -8.24 5.00
C VAL A 216 -12.34 -7.86 4.03
N PRO A 217 -12.96 -6.66 4.10
CA PRO A 217 -13.97 -6.25 3.14
C PRO A 217 -13.44 -6.16 1.71
N ALA A 218 -12.19 -5.73 1.52
CA ALA A 218 -11.55 -5.65 0.20
C ALA A 218 -11.42 -7.04 -0.45
N ALA A 219 -10.91 -8.02 0.30
CA ALA A 219 -10.84 -9.41 -0.13
C ALA A 219 -12.23 -10.01 -0.43
N LEU A 220 -13.23 -9.72 0.40
CA LEU A 220 -14.61 -10.17 0.18
C LEU A 220 -15.27 -9.54 -1.07
N ALA A 221 -14.89 -8.31 -1.44
CA ALA A 221 -15.36 -7.69 -2.67
C ALA A 221 -14.77 -8.37 -3.92
N GLN A 222 -13.52 -8.82 -3.87
CA GLN A 222 -12.87 -9.51 -4.99
C GLN A 222 -13.56 -10.84 -5.35
N VAL A 223 -14.20 -11.49 -4.38
CA VAL A 223 -14.98 -12.73 -4.58
C VAL A 223 -16.49 -12.48 -4.76
N GLY A 224 -16.89 -11.22 -4.96
CA GLY A 224 -18.28 -10.84 -5.24
C GLY A 224 -19.23 -10.91 -4.05
N MET A 225 -18.73 -11.12 -2.83
CA MET A 225 -19.58 -11.16 -1.64
C MET A 225 -19.98 -9.76 -1.18
N PHE A 226 -19.11 -8.77 -1.37
CA PHE A 226 -19.35 -7.37 -0.98
C PHE A 226 -19.40 -6.48 -2.23
N ASN A 227 -20.21 -5.42 -2.15
CA ASN A 227 -20.26 -4.42 -3.21
C ASN A 227 -19.01 -3.53 -3.14
N ILE A 228 -18.26 -3.47 -4.23
CA ILE A 228 -17.01 -2.69 -4.31
C ILE A 228 -17.21 -1.22 -3.91
N TYR A 229 -18.28 -0.57 -4.32
CA TYR A 229 -18.54 0.84 -3.97
C TYR A 229 -18.78 1.05 -2.46
N VAL A 230 -19.37 0.05 -1.79
CA VAL A 230 -19.55 0.09 -0.32
C VAL A 230 -18.20 -0.04 0.38
N VAL A 231 -17.33 -0.93 -0.12
CA VAL A 231 -15.98 -1.10 0.41
C VAL A 231 -15.15 0.17 0.21
N GLU A 232 -15.19 0.78 -0.97
CA GLU A 232 -14.49 2.05 -1.23
C GLU A 232 -14.99 3.17 -0.30
N GLY A 233 -16.31 3.25 -0.08
CA GLY A 233 -16.88 4.19 0.88
C GLY A 233 -16.35 3.97 2.30
N PHE A 234 -16.26 2.71 2.73
CA PHE A 234 -15.69 2.33 4.03
C PHE A 234 -14.21 2.70 4.16
N ILE A 235 -13.39 2.34 3.16
CA ILE A 235 -11.95 2.67 3.13
C ILE A 235 -11.76 4.20 3.16
N THR A 236 -12.59 4.94 2.43
CA THR A 236 -12.56 6.42 2.40
C THR A 236 -12.84 7.03 3.78
N LEU A 237 -13.83 6.52 4.51
CA LEU A 237 -14.13 6.99 5.87
C LEU A 237 -12.95 6.78 6.81
N ILE A 238 -12.26 5.64 6.69
CA ILE A 238 -11.06 5.35 7.49
C ILE A 238 -9.90 6.26 7.09
N ALA A 239 -9.69 6.50 5.80
CA ALA A 239 -8.69 7.45 5.30
C ALA A 239 -8.94 8.86 5.85
N ILE A 240 -10.19 9.34 5.87
CA ILE A 240 -10.56 10.62 6.49
C ILE A 240 -10.23 10.61 8.00
N GLY A 241 -10.55 9.53 8.70
CA GLY A 241 -10.17 9.33 10.11
C GLY A 241 -8.66 9.46 10.33
N PHE A 242 -7.86 8.85 9.46
CA PHE A 242 -6.40 8.96 9.51
C PHE A 242 -5.90 10.37 9.16
N ILE A 243 -6.51 11.09 8.22
CA ILE A 243 -6.19 12.51 7.96
C ILE A 243 -6.39 13.33 9.24
N ILE A 244 -7.54 13.19 9.90
CA ILE A 244 -7.84 13.90 11.15
C ILE A 244 -6.83 13.54 12.24
N PHE A 245 -6.52 12.25 12.38
CA PHE A 245 -5.52 11.75 13.32
C PHE A 245 -4.13 12.33 13.06
N MET A 246 -3.67 12.33 11.80
CA MET A 246 -2.37 12.88 11.39
C MET A 246 -2.28 14.39 11.64
N VAL A 247 -3.33 15.15 11.30
CA VAL A 247 -3.40 16.58 11.61
C VAL A 247 -3.26 16.83 13.12
N LYS A 248 -3.90 16.02 13.95
CA LYS A 248 -3.73 16.08 15.41
C LYS A 248 -2.31 15.74 15.84
N GLN A 249 -1.69 14.72 15.25
CA GLN A 249 -0.31 14.37 15.57
C GLN A 249 0.68 15.45 15.14
N PHE A 250 0.51 16.08 13.98
CA PHE A 250 1.38 17.20 13.57
C PHE A 250 1.30 18.40 14.52
N LYS A 251 0.14 18.64 15.15
CA LYS A 251 0.02 19.64 16.21
C LYS A 251 0.75 19.21 17.49
N ASN A 252 0.59 17.95 17.90
CA ASN A 252 1.24 17.42 19.10
C ASN A 252 2.77 17.35 18.98
N TYR A 253 3.28 17.10 17.78
CA TYR A 253 4.71 16.99 17.46
C TYR A 253 5.22 18.19 16.65
N HIS A 254 4.63 19.37 16.86
CA HIS A 254 4.98 20.57 16.10
C HIS A 254 6.47 20.90 16.14
N GLU A 255 7.12 20.72 17.29
CA GLU A 255 8.55 20.94 17.48
C GLU A 255 9.42 20.04 16.60
N ASP A 256 8.95 18.87 16.18
CA ASP A 256 9.72 17.99 15.31
C ASP A 256 9.79 18.53 13.88
N LEU A 257 8.74 19.23 13.43
CA LEU A 257 8.66 19.79 12.08
C LEU A 257 9.63 20.96 11.86
N THR A 258 10.14 21.55 12.93
CA THR A 258 11.17 22.59 12.90
C THR A 258 12.59 22.05 13.08
N LYS A 259 12.74 20.78 13.45
CA LYS A 259 14.05 20.15 13.63
C LYS A 259 14.63 19.70 12.29
N VAL A 260 15.79 20.25 12.00
CA VAL A 260 16.66 19.93 10.86
C VAL A 260 17.13 18.47 10.94
N GLU A 261 17.24 17.78 9.81
CA GLU A 261 17.78 16.40 9.79
C GLU A 261 19.30 16.40 9.97
N ASP A 262 19.97 17.30 9.26
CA ASP A 262 21.41 17.48 9.31
C ASP A 262 21.77 18.96 9.48
N ILE A 263 22.22 19.29 10.69
CA ILE A 263 22.61 20.65 11.08
C ILE A 263 23.77 21.15 10.21
N GLU A 264 24.67 20.28 9.77
CA GLU A 264 25.78 20.67 8.89
C GLU A 264 25.28 20.99 7.49
N LEU A 265 24.40 20.16 6.93
CA LEU A 265 23.81 20.41 5.62
C LEU A 265 23.01 21.73 5.59
N GLU A 266 22.35 22.09 6.70
CA GLU A 266 21.67 23.36 6.83
C GLU A 266 22.64 24.55 6.90
N LYS A 267 23.79 24.39 7.59
CA LYS A 267 24.85 25.41 7.57
C LYS A 267 25.39 25.64 6.17
N TYR A 268 25.61 24.58 5.37
CA TYR A 268 26.06 24.74 3.98
C TYR A 268 25.04 25.50 3.13
N LYS A 269 23.75 25.16 3.25
CA LYS A 269 22.67 25.88 2.54
C LYS A 269 22.54 27.34 2.98
N GLN A 270 22.66 27.63 4.27
CA GLN A 270 22.64 29.00 4.79
C GLN A 270 23.87 29.80 4.32
N ALA A 271 25.00 29.13 4.11
CA ALA A 271 26.22 29.72 3.58
C ALA A 271 26.23 29.84 2.04
N GLY A 272 25.15 29.42 1.35
CA GLY A 272 25.00 29.59 -0.10
C GLY A 272 25.78 28.60 -0.95
N TYR A 273 26.23 27.49 -0.38
CA TYR A 273 26.87 26.37 -1.08
C TYR A 273 25.86 25.34 -1.57
#